data_AF-A0A6I7LSL4-F1
#
_entry.id   AF-A0A6I7LSL4-F1
#
_cell.length_a   1.000
_cell.length_b   1.000
_cell.length_c   1.000
_cell.angle_alpha   90.00
_cell.angle_beta   90.00
_cell.angle_gamma   90.00
#
_symmetry.space_group_name_H-M   'P 1'
#
loop_
_entity.id
_entity.type
_entity.pdbx_description
1 polymer ?
#
loop_
_entity_poly.entity_id
_entity_poly.type
_entity_poly.pdbx_seq_one_letter_code
_entity_poly.pdbx_strand_id
1 'polypeptide(L)'
;MKAFVIFWASCLILASSTFSATVVHENIMHGLTYGIAIDAETLTVTVGNKTAPIIKDYPRELDSSGKEEWDNDMRRLLTADTSAWVLLSYDRFDVYVDSAYYAHNTPAIDQFWDKFEPRYELMEQQTGWSAEKWYGRKLQINVSASIGCYGGYAMPGNAVIHFSDPIYQCGWPYYENGQELYGNPGEFGDYWPYMAYALHETMHAINPYPIYVRLWLTEGFSEYNMYNILTNSGDINQETMDTYIYQGTSAYNWLGYVANDYRDTSGYNSEIQLSNGYDITAWMFSMLRDNYSLDWNDFYKWTDNNGETLDKAYNDLPGWYYIDMAVIDFFARSSSIGTFDNAKPVFRYDGPSGPGWGVRQWKDLNWYADLSASLTASTFNLKPGETTNLIASISNFGGVSLIGVSVRIYNGSDLLNEQFVNVPAPGGIQVTVPFTGQEGTYNFRVAVDEANLKVETNEDNNDAALEVGFYPTCGDINGDNNINILDVSYLINFLYKSGGAPHCNAPYYFCADANGNQSVNILDVSYIINYLYKHGPALNCR
;
A
#
# COMPACT_ATOMS: atom_id res chain seq x y z
N MET A 1 11.10 37.21 -39.79
CA MET A 1 12.33 38.03 -39.84
C MET A 1 13.49 37.11 -40.22
N LYS A 2 14.38 37.61 -41.07
CA LYS A 2 15.45 36.91 -41.81
C LYS A 2 16.56 36.35 -40.91
N ALA A 3 17.19 35.24 -41.31
CA ALA A 3 18.64 35.13 -41.67
C ALA A 3 19.24 33.73 -41.35
N PHE A 4 19.62 32.96 -42.39
CA PHE A 4 21.00 32.56 -42.81
C PHE A 4 21.70 31.53 -41.88
N VAL A 5 21.91 30.25 -42.25
CA VAL A 5 22.81 29.62 -43.28
C VAL A 5 24.31 29.83 -43.02
N ILE A 6 25.08 28.72 -42.87
CA ILE A 6 26.36 28.40 -43.58
C ILE A 6 26.79 26.94 -43.29
N PHE A 7 27.59 26.41 -44.22
CA PHE A 7 27.86 25.05 -44.72
C PHE A 7 29.06 24.27 -44.09
N TRP A 8 29.06 22.94 -44.30
CA TRP A 8 30.14 21.96 -44.61
C TRP A 8 31.58 22.11 -44.05
N ALA A 9 32.18 21.00 -43.60
CA ALA A 9 33.31 20.34 -44.28
C ALA A 9 33.77 19.02 -43.59
N SER A 10 34.07 18.03 -44.43
CA SER A 10 34.68 16.73 -44.15
C SER A 10 36.16 16.83 -43.74
N CYS A 11 36.67 15.86 -42.97
CA CYS A 11 38.08 15.48 -43.09
C CYS A 11 38.30 14.00 -42.72
N LEU A 12 38.97 13.30 -43.64
CA LEU A 12 39.36 11.91 -43.64
C LEU A 12 40.83 11.84 -43.24
N ILE A 13 41.20 11.12 -42.17
CA ILE A 13 42.58 10.67 -41.97
C ILE A 13 42.55 9.22 -41.46
N LEU A 14 43.08 8.33 -42.32
CA LEU A 14 43.53 6.98 -42.01
C LEU A 14 44.76 7.06 -41.09
N ALA A 15 44.76 6.32 -39.99
CA ALA A 15 45.98 5.82 -39.38
C ALA A 15 45.70 4.45 -38.75
N SER A 16 46.24 3.43 -39.42
CA SER A 16 46.39 2.06 -38.95
C SER A 16 47.22 2.00 -37.67
N SER A 17 46.77 1.23 -36.68
CA SER A 17 47.66 0.61 -35.70
C SER A 17 47.33 -0.87 -35.60
N THR A 18 48.21 -1.67 -36.19
CA THR A 18 48.37 -3.10 -35.94
C THR A 18 48.69 -3.33 -34.48
N PHE A 19 47.83 -4.06 -33.75
CA PHE A 19 48.20 -4.63 -32.45
C PHE A 19 48.74 -6.04 -32.69
N SER A 20 50.06 -6.20 -32.52
CA SER A 20 50.72 -7.50 -32.46
C SER A 20 50.64 -8.01 -31.02
N ALA A 21 49.85 -9.06 -30.77
CA ALA A 21 49.93 -9.81 -29.53
C ALA A 21 51.02 -10.88 -29.68
N THR A 22 52.14 -10.69 -28.98
CA THR A 22 53.19 -11.69 -28.82
C THR A 22 52.69 -12.73 -27.82
N VAL A 23 52.35 -13.93 -28.30
CA VAL A 23 52.15 -15.09 -27.44
C VAL A 23 53.53 -15.57 -26.98
N VAL A 24 53.84 -15.40 -25.70
CA VAL A 24 54.95 -16.10 -25.04
C VAL A 24 54.34 -17.26 -24.28
N HIS A 25 54.59 -18.48 -24.75
CA HIS A 25 54.33 -19.71 -24.01
C HIS A 25 55.63 -20.18 -23.35
N GLU A 26 55.56 -20.46 -22.06
CA GLU A 26 56.09 -21.63 -21.33
C GLU A 26 56.60 -21.27 -19.93
N ASN A 27 55.85 -21.71 -18.91
CA ASN A 27 56.41 -22.68 -17.97
C ASN A 27 55.31 -23.44 -17.22
N ILE A 28 55.51 -24.76 -17.19
CA ILE A 28 54.65 -25.79 -16.65
C ILE A 28 54.79 -25.83 -15.12
N MET A 29 53.68 -25.75 -14.40
CA MET A 29 53.49 -26.36 -13.07
C MET A 29 52.02 -26.81 -12.97
N HIS A 30 51.81 -28.08 -12.62
CA HIS A 30 50.52 -28.74 -12.58
C HIS A 30 49.54 -28.07 -11.59
N GLY A 31 48.40 -27.61 -12.12
CA GLY A 31 47.21 -27.21 -11.36
C GLY A 31 46.04 -27.11 -12.33
N LEU A 32 44.89 -27.71 -11.98
CA LEU A 32 43.66 -27.71 -12.77
C LEU A 32 43.34 -26.30 -13.28
N THR A 33 43.51 -26.09 -14.59
CA THR A 33 43.23 -24.80 -15.23
C THR A 33 41.76 -24.80 -15.65
N TYR A 34 40.90 -24.10 -14.90
CA TYR A 34 39.61 -23.70 -15.43
C TYR A 34 39.88 -22.62 -16.49
N GLY A 35 39.85 -23.00 -17.76
CA GLY A 35 40.08 -22.07 -18.87
C GLY A 35 38.88 -21.14 -19.03
N ILE A 36 39.09 -19.85 -18.78
CA ILE A 36 38.13 -18.79 -19.14
C ILE A 36 38.31 -18.51 -20.63
N ALA A 37 37.27 -18.78 -21.43
CA ALA A 37 37.21 -18.32 -22.81
C ALA A 37 36.37 -17.04 -22.85
N ILE A 38 37.03 -15.91 -23.15
CA ILE A 38 36.35 -14.67 -23.50
C ILE A 38 36.26 -14.64 -25.02
N ASP A 39 35.05 -14.82 -25.53
CA ASP A 39 34.81 -14.67 -26.96
C ASP A 39 34.62 -13.17 -27.27
N ALA A 40 35.68 -12.58 -27.83
CA ALA A 40 35.70 -11.18 -28.21
C ALA A 40 34.75 -10.84 -29.37
N GLU A 41 34.28 -11.84 -30.15
CA GLU A 41 33.33 -11.63 -31.24
C GLU A 41 31.88 -11.61 -30.75
N THR A 42 31.56 -12.36 -29.68
CA THR A 42 30.20 -12.41 -29.12
C THR A 42 29.99 -11.60 -27.84
N LEU A 43 31.06 -11.04 -27.25
CA LEU A 43 31.01 -10.36 -25.94
C LEU A 43 30.35 -11.27 -24.89
N THR A 44 30.78 -12.53 -24.79
CA THR A 44 30.26 -13.46 -23.79
C THR A 44 31.39 -14.04 -22.94
N VAL A 45 31.10 -14.29 -21.66
CA VAL A 45 31.95 -15.08 -20.76
C VAL A 45 31.29 -16.45 -20.61
N THR A 46 32.06 -17.50 -20.87
CA THR A 46 31.64 -18.87 -20.57
C THR A 46 32.52 -19.44 -19.45
N VAL A 47 31.88 -19.82 -18.35
CA VAL A 47 32.54 -20.55 -17.24
C VAL A 47 31.68 -21.75 -16.87
N GLY A 48 32.25 -22.95 -16.98
CA GLY A 48 31.47 -24.19 -16.82
C GLY A 48 30.40 -24.33 -17.91
N ASN A 49 29.14 -24.56 -17.50
CA ASN A 49 27.99 -24.77 -18.40
C ASN A 49 27.13 -23.52 -18.62
N LYS A 50 27.46 -22.38 -17.98
CA LYS A 50 26.71 -21.12 -18.10
C LYS A 50 27.48 -20.16 -19.01
N THR A 51 26.79 -19.56 -19.98
CA THR A 51 27.31 -18.51 -20.87
C THR A 51 26.52 -17.24 -20.61
N ALA A 52 27.23 -16.15 -20.27
CA ALA A 52 26.62 -14.86 -19.94
C ALA A 52 27.16 -13.75 -20.86
N PRO A 53 26.31 -12.80 -21.31
CA PRO A 53 26.76 -11.65 -22.06
C PRO A 53 27.52 -10.66 -21.16
N ILE A 54 28.59 -10.08 -21.71
CA ILE A 54 29.33 -8.96 -21.14
C ILE A 54 28.63 -7.67 -21.56
N ILE A 55 28.24 -6.85 -20.59
CA ILE A 55 27.62 -5.56 -20.84
C ILE A 55 28.65 -4.46 -20.52
N LYS A 56 28.88 -3.58 -21.50
CA LYS A 56 29.81 -2.44 -21.37
C LYS A 56 29.15 -1.14 -20.92
N ASP A 57 27.83 -1.03 -21.11
CA ASP A 57 27.06 0.17 -20.77
C ASP A 57 25.94 -0.20 -19.80
N TYR A 58 26.00 0.37 -18.59
CA TYR A 58 24.92 0.26 -17.60
C TYR A 58 23.70 1.08 -18.07
N PRO A 59 22.47 0.51 -18.01
CA PRO A 59 21.26 1.29 -18.28
C PRO A 59 21.08 2.34 -17.18
N ARG A 60 21.29 3.62 -17.53
CA ARG A 60 21.04 4.73 -16.60
C ARG A 60 19.55 4.88 -16.37
N GLU A 61 19.13 4.92 -15.12
CA GLU A 61 17.79 5.36 -14.77
C GLU A 61 17.84 6.73 -14.09
N LEU A 62 17.09 7.65 -14.68
CA LEU A 62 16.69 8.89 -14.03
C LEU A 62 15.27 8.68 -13.53
N ASP A 63 14.97 9.09 -12.30
CA ASP A 63 13.58 9.15 -11.86
C ASP A 63 12.82 10.25 -12.64
N SER A 64 11.49 10.23 -12.55
CA SER A 64 10.61 11.22 -13.20
C SER A 64 10.73 12.65 -12.65
N SER A 65 11.55 12.86 -11.61
CA SER A 65 11.71 14.14 -10.90
C SER A 65 13.05 14.83 -11.14
N GLY A 66 14.04 14.13 -11.71
CA GLY A 66 15.33 14.68 -12.11
C GLY A 66 16.18 15.20 -10.96
N LYS A 67 15.98 14.74 -9.71
CA LYS A 67 16.78 15.18 -8.55
C LYS A 67 17.96 14.23 -8.28
N GLU A 68 19.16 14.81 -8.39
CA GLU A 68 20.46 14.15 -8.64
C GLU A 68 21.34 13.94 -7.38
N GLU A 69 20.83 14.02 -6.16
CA GLU A 69 21.71 14.16 -4.97
C GLU A 69 22.37 12.85 -4.47
N TRP A 70 21.69 11.70 -4.54
CA TRP A 70 22.27 10.40 -4.13
C TRP A 70 23.04 9.67 -5.23
N ASP A 71 22.82 10.07 -6.48
CA ASP A 71 23.44 9.49 -7.68
C ASP A 71 24.96 9.81 -7.76
N ASN A 72 25.43 10.83 -7.03
CA ASN A 72 26.84 11.28 -7.11
C ASN A 72 27.84 10.37 -6.36
N ASP A 73 27.43 9.67 -5.30
CA ASP A 73 28.30 8.69 -4.62
C ASP A 73 28.35 7.36 -5.39
N MET A 74 27.23 6.93 -5.98
CA MET A 74 27.20 5.80 -6.93
C MET A 74 28.00 6.09 -8.20
N ARG A 75 27.87 7.30 -8.77
CA ARG A 75 28.72 7.73 -9.88
C ARG A 75 30.19 7.66 -9.50
N ARG A 76 30.61 8.04 -8.28
CA ARG A 76 32.01 7.92 -7.86
C ARG A 76 32.48 6.46 -7.70
N LEU A 77 31.62 5.56 -7.23
CA LEU A 77 31.94 4.14 -7.07
C LEU A 77 31.96 3.39 -8.42
N LEU A 78 31.10 3.76 -9.37
CA LEU A 78 30.93 3.06 -10.65
C LEU A 78 31.69 3.69 -11.83
N THR A 79 32.03 4.99 -11.79
CA THR A 79 32.75 5.67 -12.91
C THR A 79 34.27 5.64 -12.78
N ALA A 80 34.80 5.10 -11.68
CA ALA A 80 36.24 5.00 -11.48
C ALA A 80 36.89 3.86 -12.29
N ASP A 81 36.12 2.87 -12.76
CA ASP A 81 36.68 1.73 -13.48
C ASP A 81 35.96 1.46 -14.81
N THR A 82 36.75 1.19 -15.84
CA THR A 82 36.30 0.77 -17.17
C THR A 82 35.84 -0.69 -17.20
N SER A 83 35.31 -1.19 -16.08
CA SER A 83 35.09 -2.61 -15.87
C SER A 83 33.85 -3.12 -16.60
N ALA A 84 34.02 -4.28 -17.23
CA ALA A 84 32.96 -5.05 -17.84
C ALA A 84 32.11 -5.72 -16.75
N TRP A 85 30.79 -5.79 -16.94
CA TRP A 85 29.87 -6.49 -16.04
C TRP A 85 29.44 -7.83 -16.64
N VAL A 86 29.29 -8.84 -15.79
CA VAL A 86 28.69 -10.14 -16.11
C VAL A 86 27.24 -10.12 -15.66
N LEU A 87 26.31 -10.31 -16.61
CA LEU A 87 24.87 -10.43 -16.31
C LEU A 87 24.47 -11.88 -16.04
N LEU A 88 23.96 -12.15 -14.85
CA LEU A 88 23.26 -13.39 -14.49
C LEU A 88 21.76 -13.06 -14.39
N SER A 89 20.94 -13.60 -15.28
CA SER A 89 19.50 -13.34 -15.29
C SER A 89 18.74 -14.51 -14.65
N TYR A 90 17.91 -14.19 -13.67
CA TYR A 90 17.03 -15.11 -12.95
C TYR A 90 15.56 -14.74 -13.22
N ASP A 91 14.60 -15.54 -12.78
CA ASP A 91 13.19 -15.27 -13.11
C ASP A 91 12.71 -13.95 -12.48
N ARG A 92 13.17 -13.62 -11.26
CA ARG A 92 12.70 -12.48 -10.47
C ARG A 92 13.64 -11.26 -10.44
N PHE A 93 14.93 -11.48 -10.69
CA PHE A 93 15.96 -10.43 -10.60
C PHE A 93 17.07 -10.64 -11.63
N ASP A 94 17.79 -9.57 -11.93
CA ASP A 94 19.00 -9.59 -12.74
C ASP A 94 20.19 -9.21 -11.86
N VAL A 95 21.27 -9.99 -11.93
CA VAL A 95 22.50 -9.73 -11.19
C VAL A 95 23.60 -9.26 -12.14
N TYR A 96 24.17 -8.10 -11.85
CA TYR A 96 25.33 -7.54 -12.55
C TYR A 96 26.53 -7.68 -11.64
N VAL A 97 27.47 -8.55 -12.00
CA VAL A 97 28.70 -8.79 -11.21
C VAL A 97 29.90 -8.18 -11.91
N ASP A 98 30.76 -7.49 -11.15
CA ASP A 98 32.06 -7.04 -11.65
C ASP A 98 32.83 -8.23 -12.26
N SER A 99 33.26 -8.11 -13.52
CA SER A 99 33.86 -9.24 -14.24
C SER A 99 35.16 -9.75 -13.63
N ALA A 100 35.96 -8.87 -13.02
CA ALA A 100 37.18 -9.28 -12.34
C ALA A 100 36.85 -10.06 -11.08
N TYR A 101 35.90 -9.59 -10.27
CA TYR A 101 35.42 -10.33 -9.10
C TYR A 101 34.80 -11.68 -9.48
N TYR A 102 33.95 -11.70 -10.52
CA TYR A 102 33.28 -12.90 -10.99
C TYR A 102 34.27 -13.97 -11.45
N ALA A 103 35.29 -13.59 -12.22
CA ALA A 103 36.29 -14.52 -12.74
C ALA A 103 37.07 -15.26 -11.63
N HIS A 104 37.28 -14.62 -10.48
CA HIS A 104 37.99 -15.24 -9.36
C HIS A 104 37.08 -16.13 -8.48
N ASN A 105 35.76 -15.92 -8.52
CA ASN A 105 34.81 -16.53 -7.59
C ASN A 105 33.64 -17.26 -8.26
N THR A 106 33.73 -17.58 -9.56
CA THR A 106 32.57 -18.00 -10.38
C THR A 106 31.72 -19.12 -9.77
N PRO A 107 32.28 -20.30 -9.39
CA PRO A 107 31.45 -21.39 -8.87
C PRO A 107 30.73 -21.01 -7.57
N ALA A 108 31.36 -20.14 -6.78
CA ALA A 108 30.90 -19.68 -5.49
C ALA A 108 29.73 -18.69 -5.64
N ILE A 109 29.84 -17.76 -6.61
CA ILE A 109 28.81 -16.79 -6.97
C ILE A 109 27.59 -17.49 -7.61
N ASP A 110 27.82 -18.41 -8.55
CA ASP A 110 26.73 -19.19 -9.17
C ASP A 110 25.92 -19.93 -8.09
N GLN A 111 26.60 -20.63 -7.19
CA GLN A 111 25.95 -21.39 -6.13
C GLN A 111 25.24 -20.48 -5.11
N PHE A 112 25.74 -19.26 -4.87
CA PHE A 112 25.08 -18.28 -4.02
C PHE A 112 23.75 -17.84 -4.62
N TRP A 113 23.74 -17.43 -5.88
CA TRP A 113 22.53 -16.90 -6.53
C TRP A 113 21.48 -17.98 -6.82
N ASP A 114 21.90 -19.20 -7.18
CA ASP A 114 21.00 -20.35 -7.30
C ASP A 114 20.25 -20.64 -5.98
N LYS A 115 20.87 -20.33 -4.82
CA LYS A 115 20.24 -20.45 -3.49
C LYS A 115 19.48 -19.20 -3.07
N PHE A 116 19.89 -18.02 -3.55
CA PHE A 116 19.23 -16.76 -3.24
C PHE A 116 17.84 -16.71 -3.86
N GLU A 117 17.69 -17.18 -5.10
CA GLU A 117 16.43 -17.12 -5.85
C GLU A 117 15.21 -17.68 -5.08
N PRO A 118 15.20 -18.91 -4.54
CA PRO A 118 14.05 -19.42 -3.79
C PRO A 118 13.79 -18.65 -2.48
N ARG A 119 14.81 -18.02 -1.86
CA ARG A 119 14.64 -17.19 -0.66
C ARG A 119 14.05 -15.83 -1.01
N TYR A 120 14.50 -15.25 -2.11
CA TYR A 120 13.91 -14.03 -2.67
C TYR A 120 12.45 -14.28 -3.06
N GLU A 121 12.14 -15.41 -3.69
CA GLU A 121 10.75 -15.77 -3.97
C GLU A 121 9.90 -15.88 -2.69
N LEU A 122 10.42 -16.53 -1.63
CA LEU A 122 9.73 -16.59 -0.34
C LEU A 122 9.51 -15.20 0.27
N MET A 123 10.50 -14.30 0.14
CA MET A 123 10.38 -12.90 0.55
C MET A 123 9.25 -12.19 -0.19
N GLU A 124 9.19 -12.31 -1.52
CA GLU A 124 8.13 -11.72 -2.34
C GLU A 124 6.76 -12.31 -1.97
N GLN A 125 6.70 -13.60 -1.65
CA GLN A 125 5.46 -14.26 -1.21
C GLN A 125 4.99 -13.77 0.17
N GLN A 126 5.90 -13.62 1.13
CA GLN A 126 5.57 -13.16 2.48
C GLN A 126 5.16 -11.69 2.51
N THR A 127 5.80 -10.87 1.68
CA THR A 127 5.50 -9.44 1.61
C THR A 127 4.39 -9.11 0.62
N GLY A 128 4.15 -9.94 -0.39
CA GLY A 128 3.25 -9.60 -1.51
C GLY A 128 3.81 -8.50 -2.43
N TRP A 129 5.13 -8.26 -2.37
CA TRP A 129 5.83 -7.21 -3.11
C TRP A 129 7.00 -7.73 -3.90
N SER A 130 7.20 -7.10 -5.05
CA SER A 130 8.33 -7.33 -5.95
C SER A 130 8.75 -6.01 -6.57
N ALA A 131 9.98 -5.95 -7.07
CA ALA A 131 10.41 -4.83 -7.90
C ALA A 131 9.52 -4.69 -9.16
N GLU A 132 9.03 -5.81 -9.71
CA GLU A 132 8.17 -5.78 -10.90
C GLU A 132 6.83 -5.12 -10.62
N LYS A 133 6.23 -5.39 -9.45
CA LYS A 133 4.94 -4.80 -9.06
C LYS A 133 5.05 -3.28 -8.89
N TRP A 134 6.14 -2.78 -8.32
CA TRP A 134 6.34 -1.35 -8.04
C TRP A 134 6.95 -0.55 -9.18
N TYR A 135 7.95 -1.13 -9.85
CA TYR A 135 8.79 -0.43 -10.83
C TYR A 135 8.60 -0.95 -12.25
N GLY A 136 7.75 -1.96 -12.46
CA GLY A 136 7.46 -2.52 -13.78
C GLY A 136 8.63 -3.30 -14.39
N ARG A 137 9.62 -3.69 -13.58
CA ARG A 137 10.85 -4.36 -14.01
C ARG A 137 11.42 -5.27 -12.92
N LYS A 138 12.22 -6.26 -13.32
CA LYS A 138 12.96 -7.13 -12.40
C LYS A 138 13.86 -6.31 -11.48
N LEU A 139 14.08 -6.80 -10.26
CA LEU A 139 15.04 -6.19 -9.35
C LEU A 139 16.43 -6.29 -9.98
N GLN A 140 17.19 -5.21 -9.99
CA GLN A 140 18.58 -5.23 -10.44
C GLN A 140 19.50 -5.29 -9.22
N ILE A 141 20.41 -6.25 -9.20
CA ILE A 141 21.35 -6.45 -8.10
C ILE A 141 22.77 -6.26 -8.64
N ASN A 142 23.48 -5.27 -8.14
CA ASN A 142 24.85 -4.97 -8.54
C ASN A 142 25.82 -5.53 -7.50
N VAL A 143 26.76 -6.36 -7.94
CA VAL A 143 27.73 -7.04 -7.10
C VAL A 143 29.12 -6.54 -7.41
N SER A 144 29.78 -5.98 -6.40
CA SER A 144 31.16 -5.51 -6.50
C SER A 144 32.02 -6.04 -5.37
N ALA A 145 33.32 -6.09 -5.61
CA ALA A 145 34.30 -6.39 -4.57
C ALA A 145 34.44 -5.21 -3.61
N SER A 146 34.47 -5.48 -2.30
CA SER A 146 34.82 -4.49 -1.28
C SER A 146 36.06 -4.90 -0.50
N ILE A 147 36.88 -3.91 -0.15
CA ILE A 147 38.11 -4.07 0.63
C ILE A 147 37.80 -4.07 2.15
N GLY A 148 36.53 -3.97 2.53
CA GLY A 148 36.06 -4.05 3.91
C GLY A 148 34.60 -4.48 4.00
N CYS A 149 34.12 -4.75 5.22
CA CYS A 149 32.75 -5.26 5.44
C CYS A 149 31.75 -4.12 5.55
N TYR A 150 31.81 -3.22 4.59
CA TYR A 150 30.81 -2.18 4.48
C TYR A 150 29.55 -2.81 3.89
N GLY A 151 28.40 -2.52 4.51
CA GLY A 151 27.08 -2.99 4.08
C GLY A 151 26.76 -2.54 2.65
N GLY A 152 25.69 -3.11 2.08
CA GLY A 152 25.23 -2.74 0.76
C GLY A 152 24.61 -1.34 0.73
N TYR A 153 24.22 -0.93 -0.46
CA TYR A 153 23.38 0.24 -0.66
C TYR A 153 22.19 -0.16 -1.50
N ALA A 154 20.99 0.19 -1.06
CA ALA A 154 19.80 -0.01 -1.85
C ALA A 154 19.28 1.32 -2.42
N MET A 155 18.54 1.22 -3.51
CA MET A 155 17.79 2.29 -4.14
C MET A 155 16.47 1.71 -4.66
N PRO A 156 15.42 2.52 -4.87
CA PRO A 156 14.18 2.05 -5.49
C PRO A 156 14.45 1.27 -6.79
N GLY A 157 14.11 -0.03 -6.77
CA GLY A 157 14.28 -0.97 -7.88
C GLY A 157 15.70 -1.51 -8.11
N ASN A 158 16.70 -1.13 -7.29
CA ASN A 158 18.08 -1.59 -7.42
C ASN A 158 18.72 -1.89 -6.05
N ALA A 159 19.46 -2.99 -5.93
CA ALA A 159 20.30 -3.27 -4.77
C ALA A 159 21.78 -3.29 -5.17
N VAL A 160 22.67 -2.82 -4.30
CA VAL A 160 24.12 -2.91 -4.46
C VAL A 160 24.66 -3.71 -3.30
N ILE A 161 25.31 -4.81 -3.61
CA ILE A 161 25.88 -5.74 -2.62
C ILE A 161 27.39 -5.73 -2.78
N HIS A 162 28.04 -5.48 -1.66
CA HIS A 162 29.49 -5.51 -1.54
C HIS A 162 29.91 -6.85 -0.96
N PHE A 163 30.55 -7.70 -1.76
CA PHE A 163 31.19 -8.90 -1.23
C PHE A 163 32.63 -8.57 -0.84
N SER A 164 32.95 -8.81 0.43
CA SER A 164 34.34 -8.78 0.89
C SER A 164 35.10 -9.98 0.32
N ASP A 165 36.40 -9.81 0.10
CA ASP A 165 37.28 -10.96 -0.10
C ASP A 165 37.17 -11.87 1.14
N PRO A 166 36.97 -13.18 0.98
CA PRO A 166 36.82 -14.14 2.09
C PRO A 166 37.98 -14.11 3.10
N ILE A 167 39.13 -13.51 2.77
CA ILE A 167 40.25 -13.31 3.70
C ILE A 167 39.94 -12.25 4.78
N TYR A 168 39.00 -11.33 4.55
CA TYR A 168 38.69 -10.18 5.40
C TYR A 168 37.29 -10.23 6.03
N GLN A 169 36.75 -11.42 6.30
CA GLN A 169 35.42 -11.57 6.93
C GLN A 169 35.31 -10.76 8.23
N CYS A 170 34.29 -9.90 8.32
CA CYS A 170 33.94 -9.24 9.58
C CYS A 170 33.06 -10.18 10.36
N GLY A 171 33.66 -10.78 11.39
CA GLY A 171 32.98 -11.65 12.32
C GLY A 171 32.01 -10.87 13.19
N TRP A 172 30.73 -11.01 12.89
CA TRP A 172 29.70 -10.98 13.92
C TRP A 172 29.65 -12.38 14.55
N PRO A 173 29.71 -12.52 15.89
CA PRO A 173 29.63 -13.84 16.52
C PRO A 173 28.28 -14.47 16.21
N TYR A 174 28.32 -15.65 15.58
CA TYR A 174 27.16 -16.53 15.44
C TYR A 174 27.11 -17.45 16.66
N TYR A 175 25.91 -17.87 17.07
CA TYR A 175 25.75 -18.76 18.21
C TYR A 175 25.12 -20.06 17.76
N GLU A 176 25.60 -21.22 18.21
CA GLU A 176 24.89 -22.50 18.12
C GLU A 176 24.86 -23.19 19.47
N ASN A 177 23.67 -23.39 20.05
CA ASN A 177 23.49 -23.93 21.40
C ASN A 177 24.30 -23.16 22.46
N GLY A 178 24.33 -21.83 22.33
CA GLY A 178 24.93 -20.90 23.27
C GLY A 178 26.44 -20.74 23.11
N GLN A 179 27.03 -21.28 22.05
CA GLN A 179 28.46 -21.17 21.77
C GLN A 179 28.73 -20.28 20.56
N GLU A 180 29.59 -19.28 20.74
CA GLU A 180 30.08 -18.44 19.65
C GLU A 180 30.90 -19.25 18.64
N LEU A 181 30.43 -19.33 17.39
CA LEU A 181 31.20 -19.84 16.26
C LEU A 181 32.05 -18.70 15.68
N TYR A 182 33.25 -18.49 16.22
CA TYR A 182 34.24 -17.63 15.57
C TYR A 182 35.02 -18.41 14.51
N GLY A 183 35.08 -17.85 13.30
CA GLY A 183 36.03 -18.28 12.28
C GLY A 183 35.66 -19.56 11.53
N ASN A 184 34.40 -19.70 11.10
CA ASN A 184 34.09 -20.62 10.02
C ASN A 184 34.41 -19.91 8.68
N PRO A 185 35.59 -20.14 8.07
CA PRO A 185 36.11 -19.30 7.01
C PRO A 185 35.56 -19.76 5.65
N GLY A 186 34.33 -20.25 5.60
CA GLY A 186 33.85 -21.04 4.48
C GLY A 186 34.05 -20.34 3.15
N GLU A 187 34.45 -21.16 2.16
CA GLU A 187 34.01 -20.97 0.78
C GLU A 187 32.52 -20.57 0.79
N PHE A 188 32.01 -19.85 -0.22
CA PHE A 188 30.62 -19.37 -0.26
C PHE A 188 29.57 -20.40 0.20
N GLY A 189 29.88 -21.71 0.21
CA GLY A 189 29.34 -22.80 1.06
C GLY A 189 28.64 -22.39 2.37
N ASP A 190 29.17 -21.35 2.99
CA ASP A 190 28.77 -20.70 4.22
C ASP A 190 27.96 -19.41 3.93
N TYR A 191 26.85 -19.58 3.21
CA TYR A 191 26.09 -18.54 2.50
C TYR A 191 25.44 -17.45 3.35
N TRP A 192 25.39 -17.57 4.68
CA TRP A 192 24.32 -16.96 5.48
C TRP A 192 24.48 -15.46 5.74
N PRO A 193 25.62 -14.92 6.23
CA PRO A 193 25.79 -13.48 6.38
C PRO A 193 25.57 -12.77 5.05
N TYR A 194 26.12 -13.32 3.97
CA TYR A 194 25.98 -12.78 2.63
C TYR A 194 24.53 -12.85 2.13
N MET A 195 23.82 -13.94 2.41
CA MET A 195 22.39 -14.12 2.09
C MET A 195 21.53 -13.16 2.90
N ALA A 196 21.82 -13.01 4.18
CA ALA A 196 21.15 -12.12 5.12
C ALA A 196 21.28 -10.68 4.62
N TYR A 197 22.50 -10.20 4.42
CA TYR A 197 22.74 -8.88 3.85
C TYR A 197 22.10 -8.71 2.48
N ALA A 198 22.20 -9.70 1.58
CA ALA A 198 21.55 -9.61 0.29
C ALA A 198 20.03 -9.43 0.42
N LEU A 199 19.36 -10.26 1.23
CA LEU A 199 17.91 -10.16 1.46
C LEU A 199 17.55 -8.80 2.08
N HIS A 200 18.30 -8.36 3.08
CA HIS A 200 18.15 -7.07 3.73
C HIS A 200 18.22 -5.91 2.71
N GLU A 201 19.28 -5.86 1.90
CA GLU A 201 19.46 -4.82 0.87
C GLU A 201 18.38 -4.90 -0.22
N THR A 202 17.98 -6.10 -0.62
CA THR A 202 16.89 -6.25 -1.59
C THR A 202 15.54 -5.79 -1.04
N MET A 203 15.29 -5.90 0.27
CA MET A 203 14.06 -5.40 0.88
C MET A 203 13.98 -3.87 0.77
N HIS A 204 15.06 -3.17 1.08
CA HIS A 204 15.15 -1.73 0.87
C HIS A 204 14.82 -1.36 -0.59
N ALA A 205 15.32 -2.12 -1.56
CA ALA A 205 15.13 -1.86 -2.98
C ALA A 205 13.69 -2.08 -3.48
N ILE A 206 12.86 -2.85 -2.77
CA ILE A 206 11.46 -3.10 -3.15
C ILE A 206 10.45 -2.36 -2.28
N ASN A 207 10.91 -1.65 -1.24
CA ASN A 207 10.04 -0.87 -0.37
C ASN A 207 9.46 0.35 -1.14
N PRO A 208 8.17 0.67 -0.93
CA PRO A 208 7.61 1.88 -1.50
C PRO A 208 8.38 3.10 -1.01
N TYR A 209 8.55 4.07 -1.90
CA TYR A 209 9.37 5.26 -1.65
C TYR A 209 9.06 5.96 -0.30
N PRO A 210 7.79 6.13 0.12
CA PRO A 210 7.47 6.75 1.41
C PRO A 210 7.95 5.92 2.62
N ILE A 211 8.02 4.60 2.51
CA ILE A 211 8.61 3.73 3.54
C ILE A 211 10.14 3.83 3.47
N TYR A 212 10.71 3.61 2.28
CA TYR A 212 12.15 3.56 2.02
C TYR A 212 12.96 4.73 2.60
N VAL A 213 12.41 5.95 2.56
CA VAL A 213 13.06 7.16 3.10
C VAL A 213 13.08 7.23 4.64
N ARG A 214 12.53 6.24 5.35
CA ARG A 214 12.49 6.18 6.81
C ARG A 214 13.41 5.09 7.30
N LEU A 215 14.60 5.52 7.71
CA LEU A 215 15.68 4.65 8.12
C LEU A 215 15.22 3.61 9.15
N TRP A 216 14.68 4.01 10.30
CA TRP A 216 14.29 3.05 11.35
C TRP A 216 13.25 2.01 10.89
N LEU A 217 12.27 2.45 10.08
CA LEU A 217 11.18 1.62 9.58
C LEU A 217 11.68 0.67 8.50
N THR A 218 12.45 1.20 7.54
CA THR A 218 12.97 0.43 6.42
C THR A 218 13.99 -0.58 6.91
N GLU A 219 14.95 -0.16 7.73
CA GLU A 219 15.96 -1.04 8.33
C GLU A 219 15.30 -2.10 9.22
N GLY A 220 14.44 -1.68 10.15
CA GLY A 220 13.75 -2.62 11.04
C GLY A 220 12.85 -3.61 10.30
N PHE A 221 12.23 -3.19 9.20
CA PHE A 221 11.40 -4.06 8.38
C PHE A 221 12.24 -5.01 7.53
N SER A 222 13.35 -4.54 6.95
CA SER A 222 14.34 -5.37 6.27
C SER A 222 14.89 -6.46 7.19
N GLU A 223 15.31 -6.09 8.39
CA GLU A 223 15.78 -7.03 9.41
C GLU A 223 14.71 -8.07 9.80
N TYR A 224 13.45 -7.63 9.99
CA TYR A 224 12.35 -8.53 10.30
C TYR A 224 12.11 -9.60 9.24
N ASN A 225 12.01 -9.19 7.97
CA ASN A 225 11.74 -10.12 6.88
C ASN A 225 12.91 -11.07 6.66
N MET A 226 14.13 -10.52 6.63
CA MET A 226 15.36 -11.30 6.55
C MET A 226 15.38 -12.40 7.63
N TYR A 227 15.13 -12.03 8.88
CA TYR A 227 15.07 -12.97 9.99
C TYR A 227 14.04 -14.09 9.77
N ASN A 228 12.82 -13.75 9.37
CA ASN A 228 11.76 -14.74 9.18
C ASN A 228 12.04 -15.70 8.03
N ILE A 229 12.59 -15.20 6.92
CA ILE A 229 12.98 -16.03 5.78
C ILE A 229 14.07 -17.02 6.18
N LEU A 230 15.09 -16.53 6.89
CA LEU A 230 16.22 -17.36 7.34
C LEU A 230 15.81 -18.36 8.43
N THR A 231 14.92 -17.98 9.35
CA THR A 231 14.43 -18.88 10.40
C THR A 231 13.56 -19.98 9.81
N ASN A 232 12.65 -19.64 8.89
CA ASN A 232 11.77 -20.61 8.24
C ASN A 232 12.50 -21.54 7.27
N SER A 233 13.69 -21.15 6.79
CA SER A 233 14.56 -21.99 5.95
C SER A 233 15.56 -22.85 6.77
N GLY A 234 15.61 -22.67 8.09
CA GLY A 234 16.53 -23.39 8.98
C GLY A 234 17.98 -22.91 8.91
N ASP A 235 18.22 -21.72 8.35
CA ASP A 235 19.55 -21.16 8.09
C ASP A 235 20.09 -20.33 9.26
N ILE A 236 19.21 -19.80 10.13
CA ILE A 236 19.58 -19.13 11.37
C ILE A 236 18.88 -19.82 12.53
N ASN A 237 19.57 -19.97 13.67
CA ASN A 237 18.88 -20.31 14.88
C ASN A 237 18.33 -19.02 15.52
N GLN A 238 17.14 -19.14 16.09
CA GLN A 238 16.51 -18.08 16.87
C GLN A 238 17.45 -17.51 17.95
N GLU A 239 18.37 -18.32 18.47
CA GLU A 239 19.36 -17.96 19.47
C GLU A 239 20.33 -16.84 19.05
N THR A 240 20.81 -16.83 17.80
CA THR A 240 21.72 -15.78 17.33
C THR A 240 21.03 -14.42 17.37
N MET A 241 19.77 -14.34 16.93
CA MET A 241 19.00 -13.09 16.97
C MET A 241 18.56 -12.72 18.37
N ASP A 242 18.12 -13.69 19.17
CA ASP A 242 17.81 -13.46 20.59
C ASP A 242 19.02 -12.87 21.33
N THR A 243 20.24 -13.26 20.95
CA THR A 243 21.46 -12.68 21.52
C THR A 243 21.62 -11.21 21.14
N TYR A 244 21.42 -10.83 19.87
CA TYR A 244 21.44 -9.42 19.46
C TYR A 244 20.38 -8.59 20.19
N ILE A 245 19.16 -9.11 20.27
CA ILE A 245 18.00 -8.42 20.83
C ILE A 245 18.12 -8.30 22.35
N TYR A 246 18.46 -9.38 23.06
CA TYR A 246 18.38 -9.44 24.52
C TYR A 246 19.72 -9.31 25.24
N GLN A 247 20.82 -9.70 24.60
CA GLN A 247 22.14 -9.83 25.24
C GLN A 247 23.18 -8.84 24.67
N GLY A 248 22.81 -8.06 23.65
CA GLY A 248 23.69 -7.07 23.04
C GLY A 248 24.30 -6.11 24.06
N THR A 249 25.63 -6.00 24.07
CA THR A 249 26.39 -5.11 24.97
C THR A 249 26.39 -3.64 24.55
N SER A 250 25.66 -3.30 23.48
CA SER A 250 25.58 -1.95 22.93
C SER A 250 24.47 -1.14 23.60
N ALA A 251 24.43 0.17 23.33
CA ALA A 251 23.37 1.08 23.76
C ALA A 251 21.97 0.73 23.19
N TYR A 252 21.85 -0.40 22.48
CA TYR A 252 20.76 -0.79 21.62
C TYR A 252 20.27 -2.22 21.89
N ASN A 253 20.06 -2.58 23.17
CA ASN A 253 19.41 -3.85 23.54
C ASN A 253 17.98 -3.64 24.08
N TRP A 254 17.16 -4.67 23.93
CA TRP A 254 15.76 -4.68 24.31
C TRP A 254 15.53 -4.28 25.78
N LEU A 255 16.26 -4.90 26.70
CA LEU A 255 16.09 -4.64 28.14
C LEU A 255 16.43 -3.20 28.51
N GLY A 256 17.45 -2.63 27.87
CA GLY A 256 17.84 -1.23 28.02
C GLY A 256 16.74 -0.28 27.54
N TYR A 257 16.12 -0.55 26.39
CA TYR A 257 14.99 0.24 25.89
C TYR A 257 13.78 0.15 26.81
N VAL A 258 13.41 -1.07 27.22
CA VAL A 258 12.29 -1.28 28.17
C VAL A 258 12.54 -0.52 29.47
N ALA A 259 13.77 -0.55 29.98
CA ALA A 259 14.16 0.16 31.21
C ALA A 259 14.20 1.70 31.02
N ASN A 260 14.43 2.18 29.80
CA ASN A 260 14.54 3.60 29.45
C ASN A 260 13.32 4.12 28.66
N ASP A 261 12.13 3.57 28.92
CA ASP A 261 10.86 4.01 28.31
C ASP A 261 10.89 4.07 26.77
N TYR A 262 11.46 3.03 26.15
CA TYR A 262 11.63 2.85 24.70
C TYR A 262 12.46 3.94 24.02
N ARG A 263 13.32 4.59 24.80
CA ARG A 263 14.41 5.40 24.28
C ARG A 263 15.69 4.59 24.29
N ASP A 264 16.53 4.84 23.30
CA ASP A 264 17.85 4.22 23.29
C ASP A 264 18.67 4.61 24.51
N THR A 265 19.58 3.73 24.90
CA THR A 265 20.44 3.98 26.07
C THR A 265 21.73 4.71 25.68
N SER A 266 21.76 5.27 24.46
CA SER A 266 22.89 6.03 23.96
C SER A 266 22.92 7.41 24.64
N GLY A 267 24.02 8.14 24.47
CA GLY A 267 24.10 9.52 24.96
C GLY A 267 23.06 10.46 24.31
N TYR A 268 22.43 10.06 23.20
CA TYR A 268 21.40 10.83 22.49
C TYR A 268 20.00 10.63 23.08
N ASN A 269 19.72 9.49 23.72
CA ASN A 269 18.42 9.17 24.34
C ASN A 269 17.23 9.33 23.37
N SER A 270 17.44 8.87 22.14
CA SER A 270 16.50 9.02 21.04
C SER A 270 15.31 8.08 21.24
N GLU A 271 14.13 8.53 20.79
CA GLU A 271 12.98 7.63 20.61
C GLU A 271 13.34 6.53 19.61
N ILE A 272 12.70 5.37 19.70
CA ILE A 272 13.03 4.23 18.84
C ILE A 272 12.95 4.55 17.34
N GLN A 273 12.01 5.41 16.93
CA GLN A 273 11.87 5.87 15.55
C GLN A 273 13.04 6.75 15.06
N LEU A 274 13.83 7.26 16.00
CA LEU A 274 14.98 8.12 15.75
C LEU A 274 16.30 7.43 16.12
N SER A 275 16.26 6.16 16.46
CA SER A 275 17.40 5.40 16.93
C SER A 275 17.91 4.41 15.88
N ASN A 276 19.18 4.01 16.02
CA ASN A 276 19.83 3.00 15.18
C ASN A 276 19.52 1.56 15.63
N GLY A 277 18.58 1.37 16.57
CA GLY A 277 18.19 0.07 17.11
C GLY A 277 17.28 -0.73 16.17
N TYR A 278 17.70 -0.98 14.93
CA TYR A 278 16.87 -1.62 13.89
C TYR A 278 16.45 -3.05 14.26
N ASP A 279 17.35 -3.82 14.89
CA ASP A 279 17.04 -5.15 15.42
C ASP A 279 15.88 -5.12 16.43
N ILE A 280 15.76 -4.02 17.18
CA ILE A 280 14.66 -3.83 18.13
C ILE A 280 13.35 -3.60 17.37
N THR A 281 13.37 -2.77 16.33
CA THR A 281 12.20 -2.58 15.46
C THR A 281 11.78 -3.89 14.80
N ALA A 282 12.74 -4.69 14.33
CA ALA A 282 12.46 -6.02 13.78
C ALA A 282 11.81 -6.97 14.80
N TRP A 283 12.32 -6.93 16.04
CA TRP A 283 11.74 -7.66 17.15
C TRP A 283 10.31 -7.18 17.46
N MET A 284 10.05 -5.88 17.38
CA MET A 284 8.71 -5.31 17.53
C MET A 284 7.72 -5.86 16.50
N PHE A 285 8.12 -5.93 15.23
CA PHE A 285 7.29 -6.54 14.19
C PHE A 285 7.00 -8.01 14.45
N SER A 286 7.97 -8.76 14.99
CA SER A 286 7.76 -10.14 15.42
C SER A 286 6.71 -10.24 16.53
N MET A 287 6.77 -9.38 17.53
CA MET A 287 5.75 -9.33 18.58
C MET A 287 4.37 -8.91 18.06
N LEU A 288 4.28 -7.95 17.13
CA LEU A 288 3.02 -7.55 16.52
C LEU A 288 2.36 -8.71 15.75
N ARG A 289 3.16 -9.49 15.00
CA ARG A 289 2.67 -10.72 14.35
C ARG A 289 2.23 -11.74 15.38
N ASP A 290 3.10 -12.08 16.33
CA ASP A 290 2.92 -13.25 17.19
C ASP A 290 1.86 -13.02 18.28
N ASN A 291 1.76 -11.79 18.80
CA ASN A 291 0.88 -11.47 19.92
C ASN A 291 -0.36 -10.66 19.52
N TYR A 292 -0.31 -9.95 18.39
CA TYR A 292 -1.38 -9.05 17.95
C TYR A 292 -1.90 -9.38 16.55
N SER A 293 -1.57 -10.56 16.01
CA SER A 293 -2.11 -11.04 14.73
C SER A 293 -1.91 -10.05 13.58
N LEU A 294 -0.77 -9.34 13.56
CA LEU A 294 -0.41 -8.47 12.44
C LEU A 294 -0.45 -9.27 11.13
N ASP A 295 -1.27 -8.82 10.18
CA ASP A 295 -1.36 -9.33 8.82
C ASP A 295 -0.67 -8.36 7.85
N TRP A 296 0.44 -8.81 7.26
CA TRP A 296 1.21 -8.03 6.30
C TRP A 296 0.42 -7.71 5.03
N ASN A 297 -0.45 -8.63 4.56
CA ASN A 297 -1.28 -8.35 3.38
C ASN A 297 -2.24 -7.19 3.66
N ASP A 298 -2.82 -7.15 4.86
CA ASP A 298 -3.67 -6.02 5.26
C ASP A 298 -2.85 -4.74 5.41
N PHE A 299 -1.67 -4.77 6.05
CA PHE A 299 -0.79 -3.60 6.16
C PHE A 299 -0.48 -2.97 4.80
N TYR A 300 -0.17 -3.81 3.82
CA TYR A 300 0.14 -3.34 2.48
C TYR A 300 -1.08 -2.90 1.70
N LYS A 301 -2.22 -3.58 1.87
CA LYS A 301 -3.50 -3.11 1.35
C LYS A 301 -3.84 -1.72 1.90
N TRP A 302 -3.56 -1.45 3.17
CA TRP A 302 -3.73 -0.12 3.78
C TRP A 302 -2.79 0.91 3.15
N THR A 303 -1.51 0.54 2.99
CA THR A 303 -0.49 1.37 2.32
C THR A 303 -0.95 1.78 0.91
N ASP A 304 -1.42 0.82 0.11
CA ASP A 304 -1.86 1.05 -1.27
C ASP A 304 -3.13 1.89 -1.36
N ASN A 305 -4.10 1.62 -0.48
CA ASN A 305 -5.36 2.36 -0.46
C ASN A 305 -5.21 3.80 0.05
N ASN A 306 -4.08 4.14 0.66
CA ASN A 306 -3.84 5.43 1.30
C ASN A 306 -2.55 6.10 0.78
N GLY A 307 -2.21 5.90 -0.49
CA GLY A 307 -1.05 6.51 -1.14
C GLY A 307 -1.04 8.05 -1.03
N GLU A 308 -2.18 8.72 -1.21
CA GLU A 308 -2.27 10.19 -1.09
C GLU A 308 -1.97 10.68 0.33
N THR A 309 -2.38 9.90 1.32
CA THR A 309 -2.14 10.18 2.73
C THR A 309 -0.64 10.11 3.03
N LEU A 310 0.03 9.07 2.53
CA LEU A 310 1.48 8.92 2.66
C LEU A 310 2.23 10.01 1.90
N ASP A 311 1.81 10.35 0.69
CA ASP A 311 2.42 11.40 -0.13
C ASP A 311 2.29 12.78 0.53
N LYS A 312 1.12 13.11 1.10
CA LYS A 312 0.92 14.34 1.85
C LYS A 312 1.80 14.37 3.10
N ALA A 313 1.85 13.27 3.84
CA ALA A 313 2.70 13.15 5.02
C ALA A 313 4.20 13.33 4.69
N TYR A 314 4.62 12.89 3.50
CA TYR A 314 5.99 13.01 3.03
C TYR A 314 6.33 14.42 2.50
N ASN A 315 5.49 14.98 1.62
CA ASN A 315 5.83 16.19 0.86
C ASN A 315 5.43 17.50 1.53
N ASP A 316 4.27 17.53 2.20
CA ASP A 316 3.62 18.79 2.60
C ASP A 316 3.81 19.14 4.07
N LEU A 317 4.21 18.17 4.90
CA LEU A 317 4.29 18.35 6.35
C LEU A 317 5.75 18.47 6.83
N PRO A 318 6.10 19.53 7.57
CA PRO A 318 7.46 19.75 8.03
C PRO A 318 7.82 18.80 9.18
N GLY A 319 8.56 17.73 8.87
CA GLY A 319 9.23 16.90 9.87
C GLY A 319 9.07 15.40 9.64
N TRP A 320 10.08 14.64 10.03
CA TRP A 320 10.21 13.21 9.75
C TRP A 320 9.09 12.35 10.35
N TYR A 321 8.49 12.83 11.43
CA TYR A 321 7.51 12.12 12.25
C TYR A 321 6.17 11.83 11.55
N TYR A 322 5.73 12.62 10.56
CA TYR A 322 4.34 12.54 10.09
C TYR A 322 4.00 11.28 9.30
N ILE A 323 4.95 10.77 8.53
CA ILE A 323 4.74 9.53 7.79
C ILE A 323 4.91 8.30 8.66
N ASP A 324 5.80 8.34 9.66
CA ASP A 324 5.84 7.32 10.70
C ASP A 324 4.43 7.19 11.32
N MET A 325 3.68 8.29 11.41
CA MET A 325 2.31 8.21 11.93
C MET A 325 1.35 7.41 11.08
N ALA A 326 1.31 7.68 9.78
CA ALA A 326 0.45 6.92 8.88
C ALA A 326 0.82 5.44 8.90
N VAL A 327 2.11 5.13 8.83
CA VAL A 327 2.58 3.74 8.84
C VAL A 327 2.24 3.04 10.16
N ILE A 328 2.40 3.70 11.30
CA ILE A 328 2.07 3.13 12.61
C ILE A 328 0.56 2.87 12.74
N ASP A 329 -0.29 3.77 12.24
CA ASP A 329 -1.74 3.52 12.19
C ASP A 329 -2.07 2.31 11.30
N PHE A 330 -1.41 2.17 10.15
CA PHE A 330 -1.61 1.02 9.28
C PHE A 330 -1.19 -0.28 9.96
N PHE A 331 -0.13 -0.29 10.77
CA PHE A 331 0.23 -1.45 11.60
C PHE A 331 -0.86 -1.82 12.61
N ALA A 332 -1.53 -0.84 13.17
CA ALA A 332 -2.57 -1.09 14.16
C ALA A 332 -3.87 -1.58 13.53
N ARG A 333 -4.24 -1.02 12.36
CA ARG A 333 -5.39 -1.48 11.57
C ARG A 333 -5.18 -2.87 10.97
N SER A 334 -3.93 -3.24 10.67
CA SER A 334 -3.55 -4.58 10.21
C SER A 334 -3.28 -5.55 11.36
N SER A 335 -3.43 -5.13 12.61
CA SER A 335 -3.31 -5.99 13.79
C SER A 335 -4.56 -5.89 14.66
N SER A 336 -4.60 -6.63 15.76
CA SER A 336 -5.68 -6.57 16.73
C SER A 336 -5.56 -5.39 17.70
N ILE A 337 -4.74 -4.37 17.39
CA ILE A 337 -4.49 -3.21 18.27
C ILE A 337 -5.59 -2.13 18.09
N GLY A 338 -6.34 -2.16 16.99
CA GLY A 338 -7.46 -1.24 16.72
C GLY A 338 -7.03 0.07 16.04
N THR A 339 -7.99 0.95 15.73
CA THR A 339 -7.74 2.26 15.12
C THR A 339 -7.31 3.29 16.16
N PHE A 340 -6.49 4.27 15.75
CA PHE A 340 -6.11 5.38 16.63
C PHE A 340 -6.87 6.66 16.31
N ASP A 341 -7.92 6.94 17.08
CA ASP A 341 -8.65 8.20 16.93
C ASP A 341 -7.73 9.39 17.29
N ASN A 342 -7.40 10.23 16.30
CA ASN A 342 -6.76 11.55 16.48
C ASN A 342 -5.41 11.57 17.23
N ALA A 343 -4.58 10.53 17.10
CA ALA A 343 -3.30 10.41 17.80
C ALA A 343 -2.06 10.79 16.97
N LYS A 344 -0.99 11.25 17.64
CA LYS A 344 0.37 11.24 17.11
C LYS A 344 1.00 9.91 17.51
N PRO A 345 0.93 8.87 16.68
CA PRO A 345 1.29 7.55 17.13
C PRO A 345 2.79 7.39 17.42
N VAL A 346 3.13 7.17 18.70
CA VAL A 346 4.46 6.73 19.13
C VAL A 346 4.35 5.32 19.68
N PHE A 347 5.07 4.34 19.09
CA PHE A 347 5.11 2.98 19.62
C PHE A 347 5.69 2.96 21.05
N ARG A 348 4.95 2.38 22.00
CA ARG A 348 5.37 2.18 23.39
C ARG A 348 4.86 0.83 23.90
N TYR A 349 5.54 0.21 24.85
CA TYR A 349 5.01 -0.93 25.60
C TYR A 349 4.88 -0.58 27.08
N ASP A 350 3.65 -0.62 27.60
CA ASP A 350 3.34 -0.16 28.96
C ASP A 350 3.66 -1.20 30.05
N GLY A 351 4.42 -2.26 29.70
CA GLY A 351 4.76 -3.32 30.63
C GLY A 351 3.61 -4.32 30.88
N PRO A 352 3.83 -5.35 31.72
CA PRO A 352 2.84 -6.38 32.03
C PRO A 352 1.60 -5.86 32.76
N SER A 353 1.69 -4.69 33.40
CA SER A 353 0.61 -4.04 34.16
C SER A 353 -0.13 -2.96 33.38
N GLY A 354 0.36 -2.59 32.19
CA GLY A 354 -0.32 -1.68 31.28
C GLY A 354 -1.17 -2.42 30.24
N PRO A 355 -1.83 -1.71 29.32
CA PRO A 355 -2.58 -2.32 28.21
C PRO A 355 -1.72 -3.10 27.20
N GLY A 356 -0.43 -3.33 27.48
CA GLY A 356 0.52 -4.00 26.60
C GLY A 356 1.17 -3.03 25.61
N TRP A 357 1.49 -3.53 24.42
CA TRP A 357 1.93 -2.68 23.31
C TRP A 357 0.84 -1.70 22.92
N GLY A 358 1.23 -0.46 22.72
CA GLY A 358 0.28 0.56 22.33
C GLY A 358 0.96 1.85 21.92
N VAL A 359 0.27 2.51 21.03
CA VAL A 359 0.69 3.77 20.44
C VAL A 359 0.25 4.93 21.34
N ARG A 360 1.13 5.89 21.63
CA ARG A 360 0.89 6.99 22.59
C ARG A 360 1.21 8.36 22.00
N GLN A 361 0.71 9.39 22.67
CA GLN A 361 0.68 10.83 22.33
C GLN A 361 -0.47 11.22 21.40
N TRP A 362 -1.25 12.20 21.85
CA TRP A 362 -2.58 12.50 21.32
C TRP A 362 -2.61 13.97 20.94
N LYS A 363 -2.47 14.24 19.65
CA LYS A 363 -2.81 15.54 19.08
C LYS A 363 -3.33 15.32 17.66
N ASP A 364 -4.55 15.78 17.47
CA ASP A 364 -5.31 15.99 16.24
C ASP A 364 -4.56 15.68 14.93
N LEU A 365 -5.00 14.59 14.30
CA LEU A 365 -4.63 14.25 12.94
C LEU A 365 -5.60 14.88 11.92
N ASN A 366 -5.96 16.16 12.12
CA ASN A 366 -6.91 16.91 11.28
C ASN A 366 -6.47 17.05 9.81
N TRP A 367 -5.40 16.37 9.41
CA TRP A 367 -4.92 16.29 8.05
C TRP A 367 -5.36 15.02 7.31
N TYR A 368 -5.75 13.91 7.97
CA TYR A 368 -6.36 12.76 7.28
C TYR A 368 -7.63 13.19 6.53
N ALA A 369 -8.15 12.30 5.68
CA ALA A 369 -9.48 12.49 5.12
C ALA A 369 -10.55 12.40 6.23
N ASP A 370 -11.70 12.98 5.94
CA ASP A 370 -12.89 12.91 6.79
C ASP A 370 -14.10 12.93 5.86
N LEU A 371 -14.49 11.77 5.37
CA LEU A 371 -15.61 11.63 4.47
C LEU A 371 -16.90 11.80 5.25
N SER A 372 -17.91 12.35 4.58
CA SER A 372 -19.24 12.44 5.13
C SER A 372 -20.24 12.22 4.03
N ALA A 373 -21.19 11.33 4.30
CA ALA A 373 -22.24 10.99 3.36
C ALA A 373 -23.54 11.73 3.70
N SER A 374 -24.26 12.13 2.66
CA SER A 374 -25.66 12.51 2.77
C SER A 374 -26.41 11.99 1.55
N LEU A 375 -27.70 11.68 1.73
CA LEU A 375 -28.54 11.13 0.67
C LEU A 375 -29.82 11.95 0.54
N THR A 376 -30.14 12.34 -0.70
CA THR A 376 -31.36 13.09 -1.02
C THR A 376 -32.02 12.52 -2.27
N ALA A 377 -33.29 12.85 -2.51
CA ALA A 377 -33.99 12.53 -3.74
C ALA A 377 -34.33 13.82 -4.48
N SER A 378 -34.26 13.81 -5.81
CA SER A 378 -34.65 14.97 -6.63
C SER A 378 -36.13 15.30 -6.51
N THR A 379 -36.96 14.32 -6.16
CA THR A 379 -38.41 14.45 -6.02
C THR A 379 -38.90 13.49 -4.94
N PHE A 380 -39.89 13.95 -4.16
CA PHE A 380 -40.55 13.20 -3.09
C PHE A 380 -42.04 13.03 -3.41
N ASN A 381 -42.70 12.06 -2.76
CA ASN A 381 -44.13 11.74 -2.96
C ASN A 381 -44.47 11.40 -4.42
N LEU A 382 -43.74 10.42 -4.96
CA LEU A 382 -43.85 10.00 -6.36
C LEU A 382 -45.05 9.10 -6.56
N LYS A 383 -45.57 9.05 -7.78
CA LYS A 383 -46.54 8.01 -8.16
C LYS A 383 -45.82 6.71 -8.49
N PRO A 384 -46.47 5.53 -8.29
CA PRO A 384 -45.93 4.27 -8.76
C PRO A 384 -45.55 4.34 -10.25
N GLY A 385 -44.31 3.94 -10.58
CA GLY A 385 -43.77 3.99 -11.93
C GLY A 385 -43.07 5.30 -12.33
N GLU A 386 -43.12 6.35 -11.51
CA GLU A 386 -42.30 7.55 -11.72
C GLU A 386 -40.83 7.28 -11.37
N THR A 387 -39.93 8.11 -11.90
CA THR A 387 -38.49 8.03 -11.60
C THR A 387 -38.09 9.19 -10.71
N THR A 388 -37.31 8.91 -9.67
CA THR A 388 -36.58 9.93 -8.91
C THR A 388 -35.09 9.65 -8.99
N ASN A 389 -34.27 10.69 -8.87
CA ASN A 389 -32.83 10.53 -8.80
C ASN A 389 -32.40 10.55 -7.33
N LEU A 390 -31.81 9.44 -6.87
CA LEU A 390 -31.11 9.38 -5.59
C LEU A 390 -29.76 10.07 -5.77
N ILE A 391 -29.51 11.12 -4.99
CA ILE A 391 -28.30 11.94 -5.05
C ILE A 391 -27.55 11.74 -3.73
N ALA A 392 -26.52 10.91 -3.78
CA ALA A 392 -25.53 10.78 -2.71
C ALA A 392 -24.52 11.93 -2.83
N SER A 393 -24.45 12.80 -1.82
CA SER A 393 -23.40 13.82 -1.73
C SER A 393 -22.35 13.37 -0.72
N ILE A 394 -21.12 13.23 -1.20
CA ILE A 394 -19.96 12.81 -0.42
C ILE A 394 -19.09 14.04 -0.25
N SER A 395 -18.92 14.48 0.99
CA SER A 395 -18.02 15.57 1.35
C SER A 395 -16.75 15.00 1.96
N ASN A 396 -15.63 15.68 1.78
CA ASN A 396 -14.37 15.41 2.47
C ASN A 396 -13.96 16.67 3.21
N PHE A 397 -14.10 16.65 4.53
CA PHE A 397 -13.73 17.73 5.45
C PHE A 397 -12.26 17.67 5.87
N GLY A 398 -11.59 16.57 5.52
CA GLY A 398 -10.20 16.32 5.85
C GLY A 398 -9.20 17.07 4.97
N GLY A 399 -7.93 16.75 5.16
CA GLY A 399 -6.80 17.41 4.49
C GLY A 399 -6.22 16.68 3.28
N VAL A 400 -6.66 15.45 3.01
CA VAL A 400 -6.17 14.59 1.91
C VAL A 400 -7.28 14.31 0.91
N SER A 401 -7.01 14.49 -0.39
CA SER A 401 -7.89 13.99 -1.44
C SER A 401 -7.75 12.47 -1.53
N LEU A 402 -8.84 11.74 -1.69
CA LEU A 402 -8.81 10.28 -1.79
C LEU A 402 -9.17 9.82 -3.20
N ILE A 403 -8.48 8.79 -3.71
CA ILE A 403 -8.84 8.12 -4.97
C ILE A 403 -9.55 6.80 -4.71
N GLY A 404 -10.42 6.40 -5.63
CA GLY A 404 -11.04 5.07 -5.62
C GLY A 404 -11.84 4.79 -4.34
N VAL A 405 -12.51 5.79 -3.78
CA VAL A 405 -13.43 5.63 -2.65
C VAL A 405 -14.68 4.90 -3.15
N SER A 406 -15.10 3.83 -2.49
CA SER A 406 -16.35 3.15 -2.85
C SER A 406 -17.57 3.92 -2.33
N VAL A 407 -18.58 4.11 -3.17
CA VAL A 407 -19.88 4.67 -2.80
C VAL A 407 -20.94 3.66 -3.16
N ARG A 408 -21.59 3.08 -2.15
CA ARG A 408 -22.64 2.07 -2.29
C ARG A 408 -23.98 2.66 -1.94
N ILE A 409 -24.97 2.49 -2.82
CA ILE A 409 -26.35 2.87 -2.58
C ILE A 409 -27.20 1.61 -2.53
N TYR A 410 -27.92 1.43 -1.43
CA TYR A 410 -28.78 0.29 -1.13
C TYR A 410 -30.24 0.69 -1.11
N ASN A 411 -31.13 -0.26 -1.42
CA ASN A 411 -32.55 -0.25 -1.07
C ASN A 411 -32.81 -1.40 -0.08
N GLY A 412 -33.02 -1.08 1.19
CA GLY A 412 -32.96 -2.10 2.25
C GLY A 412 -31.59 -2.77 2.26
N SER A 413 -31.54 -4.08 2.01
CA SER A 413 -30.30 -4.87 1.88
C SER A 413 -29.79 -4.97 0.44
N ASP A 414 -30.59 -4.57 -0.55
CA ASP A 414 -30.26 -4.80 -1.96
C ASP A 414 -29.35 -3.69 -2.48
N LEU A 415 -28.16 -4.04 -2.95
CA LEU A 415 -27.23 -3.10 -3.58
C LEU A 415 -27.79 -2.64 -4.93
N LEU A 416 -28.12 -1.35 -5.04
CA LEU A 416 -28.58 -0.75 -6.29
C LEU A 416 -27.42 -0.33 -7.18
N ASN A 417 -26.37 0.25 -6.58
CA ASN A 417 -25.22 0.77 -7.31
C ASN A 417 -23.98 0.80 -6.40
N GLU A 418 -22.83 0.44 -6.96
CA GLU A 418 -21.52 0.73 -6.38
C GLU A 418 -20.71 1.52 -7.41
N GLN A 419 -20.10 2.62 -6.98
CA GLN A 419 -19.21 3.41 -7.83
C GLN A 419 -17.94 3.77 -7.07
N PHE A 420 -16.79 3.60 -7.72
CA PHE A 420 -15.52 4.09 -7.22
C PHE A 420 -15.28 5.52 -7.71
N VAL A 421 -14.99 6.42 -6.79
CA VAL A 421 -14.89 7.86 -7.06
C VAL A 421 -13.66 8.48 -6.41
N ASN A 422 -13.19 9.59 -6.98
CA ASN A 422 -12.13 10.39 -6.38
C ASN A 422 -12.77 11.57 -5.65
N VAL A 423 -12.49 11.73 -4.36
CA VAL A 423 -13.09 12.75 -3.50
C VAL A 423 -12.02 13.80 -3.14
N PRO A 424 -12.11 15.04 -3.66
CA PRO A 424 -11.11 16.07 -3.40
C PRO A 424 -11.23 16.64 -1.98
N ALA A 425 -10.11 17.14 -1.45
CA ALA A 425 -10.04 17.84 -0.16
C ALA A 425 -9.50 19.29 -0.28
N PRO A 426 -10.13 20.29 0.39
CA PRO A 426 -11.49 20.22 0.90
C PRO A 426 -12.47 20.18 -0.28
N GLY A 427 -13.59 19.50 -0.13
CA GLY A 427 -14.57 19.45 -1.20
C GLY A 427 -15.52 18.28 -1.10
N GLY A 428 -16.06 17.89 -2.23
CA GLY A 428 -16.99 16.78 -2.31
C GLY A 428 -17.46 16.57 -3.74
N ILE A 429 -18.18 15.47 -3.92
CA ILE A 429 -18.74 15.06 -5.20
C ILE A 429 -20.16 14.51 -5.00
N GLN A 430 -20.86 14.30 -6.11
CA GLN A 430 -22.18 13.69 -6.11
C GLN A 430 -22.19 12.45 -6.99
N VAL A 431 -22.83 11.39 -6.48
CA VAL A 431 -23.19 10.19 -7.23
C VAL A 431 -24.70 10.17 -7.36
N THR A 432 -25.20 10.05 -8.59
CA THR A 432 -26.63 10.09 -8.89
C THR A 432 -27.10 8.77 -9.49
N VAL A 433 -28.14 8.16 -8.91
CA VAL A 433 -28.71 6.89 -9.37
C VAL A 433 -30.22 7.07 -9.58
N PRO A 434 -30.74 6.84 -10.80
CA PRO A 434 -32.18 6.87 -11.02
C PRO A 434 -32.85 5.64 -10.38
N PHE A 435 -33.99 5.86 -9.75
CA PHE A 435 -34.81 4.81 -9.16
C PHE A 435 -36.28 4.98 -9.55
N THR A 436 -36.89 3.91 -10.01
CA THR A 436 -38.33 3.82 -10.29
C THR A 436 -38.95 2.75 -9.41
N GLY A 437 -39.79 3.18 -8.48
CA GLY A 437 -40.48 2.33 -7.53
C GLY A 437 -41.90 1.98 -7.97
N GLN A 438 -42.38 0.84 -7.51
CA GLN A 438 -43.82 0.56 -7.41
C GLN A 438 -44.38 1.15 -6.11
N GLU A 439 -45.70 1.07 -5.92
CA GLU A 439 -46.36 1.53 -4.70
C GLU A 439 -45.68 1.01 -3.42
N GLY A 440 -45.35 1.92 -2.51
CA GLY A 440 -44.74 1.61 -1.24
C GLY A 440 -43.67 2.61 -0.78
N THR A 441 -43.15 2.35 0.42
CA THR A 441 -42.06 3.10 1.03
C THR A 441 -40.74 2.38 0.81
N TYR A 442 -39.72 3.09 0.33
CA TYR A 442 -38.38 2.57 0.10
C TYR A 442 -37.41 3.26 1.06
N ASN A 443 -36.58 2.45 1.71
CA ASN A 443 -35.54 2.91 2.63
C ASN A 443 -34.20 2.76 1.94
N PHE A 444 -33.65 3.87 1.48
CA PHE A 444 -32.33 3.89 0.89
C PHE A 444 -31.27 4.17 1.93
N ARG A 445 -30.10 3.56 1.75
CA ARG A 445 -28.88 3.87 2.51
C ARG A 445 -27.76 4.12 1.52
N VAL A 446 -26.98 5.17 1.74
CA VAL A 446 -25.67 5.30 1.15
C VAL A 446 -24.64 4.95 2.20
N ALA A 447 -23.65 4.15 1.82
CA ALA A 447 -22.47 3.85 2.60
C ALA A 447 -21.24 4.23 1.76
N VAL A 448 -20.44 5.16 2.27
CA VAL A 448 -19.18 5.58 1.67
C VAL A 448 -18.06 4.82 2.38
N ASP A 449 -17.16 4.25 1.59
CA ASP A 449 -16.06 3.41 2.09
C ASP A 449 -16.49 2.37 3.14
N GLU A 450 -17.61 1.65 2.90
CA GLU A 450 -18.17 0.71 3.87
C GLU A 450 -17.20 -0.40 4.30
N ALA A 451 -16.24 -0.74 3.45
CA ALA A 451 -15.20 -1.71 3.77
C ALA A 451 -14.12 -1.15 4.71
N ASN A 452 -14.19 0.14 5.06
CA ASN A 452 -13.23 0.90 5.84
C ASN A 452 -11.81 0.60 5.35
N LEU A 453 -11.49 1.06 4.14
CA LEU A 453 -10.18 0.90 3.48
C LEU A 453 -9.42 2.23 3.37
N LYS A 454 -10.12 3.34 3.54
CA LYS A 454 -9.57 4.68 3.59
C LYS A 454 -9.45 5.09 5.04
N VAL A 455 -8.28 5.60 5.40
CA VAL A 455 -8.06 6.06 6.78
C VAL A 455 -8.66 7.45 6.94
N GLU A 456 -9.59 7.54 7.88
CA GLU A 456 -10.36 8.75 8.15
C GLU A 456 -10.25 9.18 9.62
N THR A 457 -10.48 10.46 9.89
CA THR A 457 -10.55 10.95 11.28
C THR A 457 -11.84 10.57 11.99
N ASN A 458 -12.88 10.24 11.23
CA ASN A 458 -14.20 9.85 11.73
C ASN A 458 -14.80 8.83 10.76
N GLU A 459 -15.18 7.67 11.30
CA GLU A 459 -15.76 6.58 10.52
C GLU A 459 -17.30 6.55 10.65
N ASP A 460 -17.86 7.33 11.59
CA ASP A 460 -19.28 7.28 11.97
C ASP A 460 -20.18 8.17 11.08
N ASN A 461 -19.59 9.00 10.22
CA ASN A 461 -20.26 9.94 9.32
C ASN A 461 -20.32 9.47 7.85
N ASN A 462 -19.89 8.24 7.59
CA ASN A 462 -19.82 7.65 6.25
C ASN A 462 -21.14 7.06 5.74
N ASP A 463 -22.16 7.05 6.59
CA ASP A 463 -23.48 6.48 6.30
C ASP A 463 -24.59 7.54 6.37
N ALA A 464 -25.52 7.47 5.42
CA ALA A 464 -26.76 8.24 5.48
C ALA A 464 -27.94 7.42 4.94
N ALA A 465 -29.12 7.65 5.50
CA ALA A 465 -30.35 7.00 5.08
C ALA A 465 -31.38 8.01 4.58
N LEU A 466 -32.23 7.57 3.65
CA LEU A 466 -33.31 8.35 3.06
C LEU A 466 -34.53 7.46 2.84
N GLU A 467 -35.67 7.89 3.35
CA GLU A 467 -36.95 7.28 3.02
C GLU A 467 -37.62 8.00 1.83
N VAL A 468 -38.09 7.24 0.85
CA VAL A 468 -38.84 7.77 -0.30
C VAL A 468 -40.12 6.96 -0.50
N GLY A 469 -41.25 7.65 -0.53
CA GLY A 469 -42.56 7.07 -0.80
C GLY A 469 -42.98 7.17 -2.26
N PHE A 470 -43.52 6.07 -2.78
CA PHE A 470 -44.25 5.99 -4.04
C PHE A 470 -45.71 5.70 -3.71
N TYR A 471 -46.56 6.73 -3.73
CA TYR A 471 -47.97 6.62 -3.35
C TYR A 471 -48.90 7.17 -4.43
N PRO A 472 -50.12 6.61 -4.54
CA PRO A 472 -51.18 7.20 -5.36
C PRO A 472 -51.50 8.63 -4.95
N THR A 473 -52.07 9.40 -5.87
CA THR A 473 -52.42 10.80 -5.60
C THR A 473 -53.50 10.87 -4.52
N CYS A 474 -53.26 11.66 -3.47
CA CYS A 474 -54.26 11.85 -2.42
C CYS A 474 -55.58 12.40 -3.01
N GLY A 475 -56.68 11.70 -2.75
CA GLY A 475 -58.01 12.03 -3.27
C GLY A 475 -58.33 11.49 -4.66
N ASP A 476 -57.39 10.84 -5.36
CA ASP A 476 -57.62 10.11 -6.61
C ASP A 476 -57.98 8.65 -6.28
N ILE A 477 -59.25 8.44 -5.96
CA ILE A 477 -59.76 7.20 -5.37
C ILE A 477 -60.10 6.19 -6.47
N ASN A 478 -60.47 6.68 -7.65
CA ASN A 478 -60.74 5.85 -8.82
C ASN A 478 -59.49 5.61 -9.70
N GLY A 479 -58.34 6.21 -9.35
CA GLY A 479 -57.04 5.98 -10.00
C GLY A 479 -56.94 6.53 -11.42
N ASP A 480 -57.77 7.53 -11.78
CA ASP A 480 -57.78 8.12 -13.12
C ASP A 480 -56.83 9.32 -13.27
N ASN A 481 -56.08 9.66 -12.22
CA ASN A 481 -55.17 10.81 -12.09
C ASN A 481 -55.85 12.19 -12.05
N ASN A 482 -57.18 12.28 -11.92
CA ASN A 482 -57.89 13.54 -11.79
C ASN A 482 -58.79 13.55 -10.56
N ILE A 483 -58.41 14.32 -9.54
CA ILE A 483 -59.25 14.51 -8.36
C ILE A 483 -60.52 15.29 -8.74
N ASN A 484 -61.67 14.62 -8.75
CA ASN A 484 -62.94 15.20 -9.13
C ASN A 484 -64.14 14.53 -8.42
N ILE A 485 -65.37 14.82 -8.86
CA ILE A 485 -66.60 14.27 -8.24
C ILE A 485 -66.75 12.75 -8.42
N LEU A 486 -66.04 12.16 -9.39
CA LEU A 486 -66.03 10.72 -9.62
C LEU A 486 -65.29 10.00 -8.48
N ASP A 487 -64.24 10.59 -7.90
CA ASP A 487 -63.57 10.04 -6.70
C ASP A 487 -64.49 10.03 -5.48
N VAL A 488 -65.21 11.13 -5.27
CA VAL A 488 -66.23 11.25 -4.22
C VAL A 488 -67.31 10.18 -4.40
N SER A 489 -67.79 10.00 -5.63
CA SER A 489 -68.80 8.99 -5.97
C SER A 489 -68.26 7.58 -5.77
N TYR A 490 -67.00 7.34 -6.12
CA TYR A 490 -66.32 6.07 -5.96
C TYR A 490 -66.16 5.73 -4.47
N LEU A 491 -65.70 6.67 -3.64
CA LEU A 491 -65.55 6.50 -2.20
C LEU A 491 -66.88 6.21 -1.50
N ILE A 492 -67.95 6.91 -1.87
CA ILE A 492 -69.30 6.64 -1.34
C ILE A 492 -69.75 5.22 -1.72
N ASN A 493 -69.50 4.80 -2.96
CA ASN A 493 -69.88 3.47 -3.42
C ASN A 493 -69.11 2.39 -2.64
N PHE A 494 -67.81 2.58 -2.42
CA PHE A 494 -66.99 1.71 -1.59
C PHE A 494 -67.52 1.63 -0.14
N LEU A 495 -67.75 2.79 0.51
CA LEU A 495 -68.16 2.84 1.91
C LEU A 495 -69.58 2.31 2.17
N TYR A 496 -70.52 2.51 1.25
CA TYR A 496 -71.96 2.32 1.53
C TYR A 496 -72.73 1.45 0.53
N LYS A 497 -72.15 1.07 -0.61
CA LYS A 497 -72.88 0.38 -1.68
C LYS A 497 -72.16 -0.85 -2.22
N SER A 498 -71.22 -1.42 -1.46
CA SER A 498 -70.44 -2.60 -1.85
C SER A 498 -69.71 -2.40 -3.20
N GLY A 499 -69.28 -1.18 -3.49
CA GLY A 499 -68.46 -0.86 -4.66
C GLY A 499 -67.07 -1.50 -4.58
N GLY A 500 -66.33 -1.43 -5.70
CA GLY A 500 -64.93 -1.87 -5.75
C GLY A 500 -64.06 -1.13 -4.74
N ALA A 501 -62.98 -1.77 -4.30
CA ALA A 501 -62.00 -1.13 -3.44
C ALA A 501 -61.35 0.09 -4.13
N PRO A 502 -60.90 1.12 -3.37
CA PRO A 502 -60.09 2.21 -3.89
C PRO A 502 -58.88 1.70 -4.68
N HIS A 503 -58.51 2.41 -5.75
CA HIS A 503 -57.41 2.00 -6.64
C HIS A 503 -56.00 2.25 -6.07
N CYS A 504 -55.89 2.65 -4.80
CA CYS A 504 -54.63 2.76 -4.08
C CYS A 504 -54.24 1.52 -3.26
N ASN A 505 -54.85 0.37 -3.54
CA ASN A 505 -54.65 -0.87 -2.80
C ASN A 505 -54.81 -0.72 -1.26
N ALA A 506 -54.82 -1.83 -0.52
CA ALA A 506 -54.84 -1.75 0.94
C ALA A 506 -53.41 -1.46 1.43
N PRO A 507 -53.19 -0.50 2.35
CA PRO A 507 -54.19 0.28 3.07
C PRO A 507 -54.72 1.50 2.30
N TYR A 508 -56.05 1.63 2.22
CA TYR A 508 -56.70 2.68 1.42
C TYR A 508 -56.48 4.11 1.92
N TYR A 509 -55.96 4.30 3.14
CA TYR A 509 -55.74 5.62 3.70
C TYR A 509 -54.72 6.45 2.89
N PHE A 510 -53.84 5.81 2.12
CA PHE A 510 -52.87 6.50 1.25
C PHE A 510 -53.52 7.37 0.16
N CYS A 511 -54.75 7.05 -0.27
CA CYS A 511 -55.49 7.90 -1.22
C CYS A 511 -56.86 8.37 -0.74
N ALA A 512 -57.48 7.66 0.22
CA ALA A 512 -58.87 7.88 0.60
C ALA A 512 -59.06 8.54 1.98
N ASP A 513 -58.02 8.66 2.82
CA ASP A 513 -58.07 9.43 4.07
C ASP A 513 -57.75 10.91 3.80
N ALA A 514 -58.63 11.57 3.07
CA ALA A 514 -58.38 12.92 2.57
C ALA A 514 -58.14 13.97 3.67
N ASN A 515 -58.56 13.70 4.91
CA ASN A 515 -58.37 14.59 6.05
C ASN A 515 -57.19 14.20 6.98
N GLY A 516 -56.55 13.05 6.76
CA GLY A 516 -55.33 12.62 7.44
C GLY A 516 -55.53 12.14 8.87
N ASN A 517 -56.72 11.62 9.22
CA ASN A 517 -57.06 11.13 10.56
C ASN A 517 -56.86 9.61 10.74
N GLN A 518 -56.26 8.94 9.75
CA GLN A 518 -56.02 7.51 9.66
C GLN A 518 -57.30 6.66 9.60
N SER A 519 -58.43 7.23 9.20
CA SER A 519 -59.72 6.53 9.14
C SER A 519 -60.53 6.92 7.91
N VAL A 520 -60.56 6.04 6.91
CA VAL A 520 -61.35 6.25 5.68
C VAL A 520 -62.86 6.14 5.97
N ASN A 521 -63.57 7.26 5.94
CA ASN A 521 -65.01 7.33 6.20
C ASN A 521 -65.71 8.52 5.48
N ILE A 522 -66.94 8.86 5.89
CA ILE A 522 -67.73 9.94 5.26
C ILE A 522 -67.14 11.35 5.47
N LEU A 523 -66.29 11.52 6.48
CA LEU A 523 -65.60 12.79 6.71
C LEU A 523 -64.59 13.07 5.59
N ASP A 524 -63.95 12.05 5.02
CA ASP A 524 -63.05 12.20 3.86
C ASP A 524 -63.82 12.63 2.60
N VAL A 525 -64.98 12.03 2.36
CA VAL A 525 -65.91 12.45 1.29
C VAL A 525 -66.24 13.95 1.44
N SER A 526 -66.58 14.37 2.66
CA SER A 526 -66.93 15.76 2.96
C SER A 526 -65.72 16.69 2.76
N TYR A 527 -64.51 16.21 3.11
CA TYR A 527 -63.27 16.94 2.96
C TYR A 527 -62.90 17.16 1.49
N ILE A 528 -63.00 16.11 0.65
CA ILE A 528 -62.76 16.19 -0.80
C ILE A 528 -63.76 17.16 -1.46
N ILE A 529 -65.06 17.10 -1.11
CA ILE A 529 -66.07 18.06 -1.63
C ILE A 529 -65.72 19.49 -1.23
N ASN A 530 -65.29 19.72 0.00
CA ASN A 530 -64.91 21.06 0.47
C ASN A 530 -63.68 21.58 -0.27
N TYR A 531 -62.68 20.73 -0.51
CA TYR A 531 -61.51 21.05 -1.33
C TYR A 531 -61.91 21.43 -2.77
N LEU A 532 -62.70 20.57 -3.44
CA LEU A 532 -63.08 20.76 -4.85
C LEU A 532 -63.99 21.98 -5.09
N TYR A 533 -64.94 22.24 -4.18
CA TYR A 533 -66.06 23.16 -4.47
C TYR A 533 -66.22 24.31 -3.47
N LYS A 534 -65.50 24.31 -2.35
CA LYS A 534 -65.68 25.33 -1.30
C LYS A 534 -64.37 26.01 -0.88
N HIS A 535 -63.32 25.89 -1.69
CA HIS A 535 -61.99 26.44 -1.38
C HIS A 535 -61.46 25.96 -0.01
N GLY A 536 -61.76 24.70 0.33
CA GLY A 536 -61.22 24.05 1.52
C GLY A 536 -59.71 23.84 1.44
N PRO A 537 -59.06 23.43 2.54
CA PRO A 537 -57.64 23.14 2.57
C PRO A 537 -57.26 22.02 1.58
N ALA A 538 -55.98 21.95 1.20
CA ALA A 538 -55.46 20.86 0.39
C ALA A 538 -55.67 19.49 1.07
N LEU A 539 -55.83 18.45 0.25
CA LEU A 539 -55.98 17.08 0.71
C LEU A 539 -54.69 16.60 1.37
N ASN A 540 -54.82 15.80 2.42
CA ASN A 540 -53.69 15.30 3.20
C ASN A 540 -53.93 13.84 3.58
N CYS A 541 -53.54 12.92 2.72
CA CYS A 541 -53.63 11.49 2.95
C CYS A 541 -52.39 11.03 3.73
N ARG A 542 -52.59 10.09 4.66
CA ARG A 542 -51.55 9.59 5.56
C ARG A 542 -51.52 8.10 5.59
#